data_AF-A0A222E8J5-F1
#
_entry.id   AF-A0A222E8J5-F1
#
_cell.length_a   1.000
_cell.length_b   1.000
_cell.length_c   1.000
_cell.angle_alpha   90.00
_cell.angle_beta   90.00
_cell.angle_gamma   90.00
#
_symmetry.space_group_name_H-M   'P 1'
#
loop_
_entity.id
_entity.type
_entity.pdbx_description
1 polymer ?
#
loop_
_entity_poly.entity_id
_entity_poly.type
_entity_poly.pdbx_seq_one_letter_code
_entity_poly.pdbx_strand_id
1 'polypeptide(L)'
;MKRRRDRKQAQGTRTPTRQVVRRNARWSLDFLADSFGALREFRILAEIDDCCRENLYLAADTSISGERVTRELDALARIYGKPGCIVSDNVLCAE
;
A
#
# COMPACT_ATOMS: atom_id res chain seq x y z
N MET A 1 20.09 -19.99 -3.23
CA MET A 1 20.37 -18.54 -3.41
C MET A 1 19.23 -17.94 -4.22
N LYS A 2 18.32 -17.17 -3.60
CA LYS A 2 17.23 -16.50 -4.35
C LYS A 2 17.86 -15.44 -5.25
N ARG A 3 17.75 -15.60 -6.58
CA ARG A 3 18.20 -14.59 -7.55
C ARG A 3 17.40 -13.31 -7.31
N ARG A 4 18.02 -12.26 -6.77
CA ARG A 4 17.45 -10.90 -6.77
C ARG A 4 17.30 -10.49 -8.24
N ARG A 5 16.06 -10.40 -8.74
CA ARG A 5 15.77 -9.76 -10.03
C ARG A 5 16.33 -8.33 -9.97
N ASP A 6 16.98 -7.89 -11.05
CA ASP A 6 17.45 -6.52 -11.18
C ASP A 6 16.31 -5.55 -10.87
N ARG A 7 16.53 -4.70 -9.87
CA ARG A 7 15.57 -3.70 -9.45
C ARG A 7 15.53 -2.65 -10.56
N LYS A 8 14.40 -2.54 -11.27
CA LYS A 8 14.16 -1.43 -12.19
C LYS A 8 14.25 -0.12 -11.39
N GLN A 9 15.39 0.57 -11.48
CA GLN A 9 15.55 1.91 -10.95
C GLN A 9 14.58 2.84 -11.70
N ALA A 10 13.80 3.62 -10.96
CA ALA A 10 12.94 4.64 -11.55
C ALA A 10 13.83 5.73 -12.16
N GLN A 11 14.11 5.63 -13.45
CA GLN A 11 14.71 6.71 -14.24
C GLN A 11 13.65 7.77 -14.52
N GLY A 12 13.59 8.81 -13.70
CA GLY A 12 12.77 9.97 -13.95
C GLY A 12 12.63 10.87 -12.73
N THR A 13 12.69 12.18 -12.95
CA THR A 13 12.30 13.20 -11.98
C THR A 13 10.85 12.93 -11.58
N ARG A 14 10.63 12.32 -10.39
CA ARG A 14 9.28 12.11 -9.87
C ARG A 14 8.59 13.46 -9.82
N THR A 15 7.61 13.67 -10.69
CA THR A 15 6.75 14.85 -10.61
C THR A 15 6.12 14.84 -9.23
N PRO A 16 6.20 15.94 -8.46
CA PRO A 16 5.56 16.00 -7.15
C PRO A 16 4.10 15.63 -7.31
N THR A 17 3.65 14.63 -6.55
CA THR A 17 2.27 14.18 -6.69
C THR A 17 1.35 15.31 -6.25
N ARG A 18 0.42 15.70 -7.13
CA ARG A 18 -0.48 16.83 -6.92
C ARG A 18 -1.19 16.70 -5.57
N GLN A 19 -1.20 17.79 -4.80
CA GLN A 19 -1.81 17.84 -3.48
C GLN A 19 -3.30 17.45 -3.56
N VAL A 20 -3.71 16.58 -2.65
CA VAL A 20 -5.09 16.12 -2.52
C VAL A 20 -5.79 17.04 -1.53
N VAL A 21 -6.89 17.66 -1.95
CA VAL A 21 -7.55 18.76 -1.20
C VAL A 21 -8.89 18.33 -0.58
N ARG A 22 -9.32 17.09 -0.83
CA ARG A 22 -10.58 16.54 -0.34
C ARG A 22 -10.36 15.14 0.24
N ARG A 23 -10.97 14.86 1.40
CA ARG A 23 -11.08 13.50 1.96
C ARG A 23 -11.60 12.52 0.92
N ASN A 24 -11.07 11.30 0.94
CA ASN A 24 -11.37 10.21 0.02
C ASN A 24 -11.12 10.53 -1.46
N ALA A 25 -10.44 11.63 -1.81
CA ALA A 25 -10.07 11.85 -3.20
C ALA A 25 -8.95 10.89 -3.65
N ARG A 26 -8.06 10.50 -2.74
CA ARG A 26 -7.01 9.52 -3.00
C ARG A 26 -6.57 8.82 -1.72
N TRP A 27 -6.49 7.50 -1.78
CA TRP A 27 -5.84 6.69 -0.75
C TRP A 27 -4.48 6.21 -1.25
N SER A 28 -3.50 6.22 -0.35
CA SER A 28 -2.20 5.58 -0.57
C SER A 28 -2.18 4.23 0.13
N LEU A 29 -1.72 3.21 -0.59
CA LEU A 29 -1.55 1.85 -0.10
C LEU A 29 -0.09 1.44 -0.24
N ASP A 30 0.49 0.87 0.82
CA ASP A 30 1.88 0.39 0.82
C ASP A 30 2.04 -0.89 1.68
N PHE A 31 3.07 -1.67 1.35
CA PHE A 31 3.54 -2.82 2.11
C PHE A 31 4.91 -2.53 2.73
N LEU A 32 4.95 -2.38 4.04
CA LEU A 32 6.18 -2.31 4.80
C LEU A 32 6.63 -3.73 5.14
N ALA A 33 7.93 -4.01 5.08
CA ALA A 33 8.50 -5.29 5.51
C ALA A 33 9.28 -5.08 6.81
N ASP A 34 9.12 -6.00 7.76
CA ASP A 34 9.82 -5.99 9.04
C ASP A 34 10.06 -7.44 9.53
N SER A 35 10.86 -7.62 10.57
CA SER A 35 11.27 -8.92 11.07
C SER A 35 11.21 -9.00 12.59
N PHE A 36 10.62 -10.07 13.11
CA PHE A 36 10.66 -10.38 14.54
C PHE A 36 11.78 -11.39 14.79
N GLY A 37 13.00 -10.88 15.00
CA GLY A 37 14.21 -11.70 15.13
C GLY A 37 14.62 -12.40 13.82
N ALA A 38 15.61 -13.30 13.91
CA ALA A 38 16.32 -13.83 12.75
C ALA A 38 15.50 -14.72 11.78
N LEU A 39 14.26 -15.10 12.12
CA LEU A 39 13.54 -16.17 11.41
C LEU A 39 12.09 -15.84 11.02
N ARG A 40 11.56 -14.67 11.39
CA ARG A 40 10.16 -14.36 11.11
C ARG A 40 9.99 -12.98 10.48
N GLU A 41 10.03 -12.95 9.16
CA GLU A 41 9.63 -11.78 8.37
C GLU A 41 8.10 -11.65 8.40
N PHE A 42 7.63 -10.42 8.52
CA PHE A 42 6.23 -10.06 8.36
C PHE A 42 6.11 -8.81 7.51
N ARG A 43 4.93 -8.58 6.98
CA ARG A 43 4.59 -7.39 6.22
C ARG A 43 3.48 -6.65 6.93
N ILE A 44 3.49 -5.34 6.78
CA ILE A 44 2.45 -4.45 7.26
C ILE A 44 1.79 -3.84 6.04
N LEU A 45 0.50 -4.08 5.85
CA LEU A 45 -0.33 -3.33 4.91
C LEU A 45 -0.74 -2.03 5.60
N ALA A 46 -0.44 -0.89 4.98
CA ALA A 46 -0.82 0.44 5.44
C ALA A 46 -1.68 1.12 4.38
N GLU A 47 -2.83 1.64 4.79
CA GLU A 47 -3.74 2.41 3.93
C GLU A 47 -4.04 3.77 4.57
N ILE A 48 -3.79 4.84 3.82
CA ILE A 48 -3.78 6.21 4.34
C ILE A 48 -4.61 7.12 3.41
N ASP A 49 -5.45 7.98 3.98
CA ASP A 49 -6.05 9.09 3.25
C ASP A 49 -5.03 10.23 3.07
N ASP A 50 -4.77 10.61 1.82
CA ASP A 50 -3.71 11.57 1.53
C ASP A 50 -4.07 13.03 1.85
N CYS A 51 -5.36 13.35 1.94
CA CYS A 51 -5.81 14.71 2.26
C CYS A 51 -5.64 15.00 3.75
N CYS A 52 -6.01 14.05 4.61
CA CYS A 52 -6.03 14.23 6.06
C CYS A 52 -4.87 13.55 6.78
N ARG A 53 -4.06 12.74 6.08
CA ARG A 53 -3.03 11.87 6.68
C ARG A 53 -3.63 10.90 7.71
N GLU A 54 -4.90 10.54 7.53
CA GLU A 54 -5.60 9.59 8.38
C GLU A 54 -5.19 8.17 8.02
N ASN A 55 -4.82 7.36 9.02
CA ASN A 55 -4.55 5.94 8.83
C ASN A 55 -5.88 5.19 8.85
N LEU A 56 -6.32 4.74 7.68
CA LEU A 56 -7.60 4.05 7.49
C LEU A 56 -7.50 2.59 7.91
N TYR A 57 -6.36 1.95 7.65
CA TYR A 57 -6.12 0.57 7.98
C TYR A 57 -4.63 0.26 8.13
N LEU A 58 -4.32 -0.55 9.15
CA LEU A 58 -2.98 -1.06 9.39
C LEU A 58 -3.07 -2.52 9.86
N ALA A 59 -2.43 -3.43 9.15
CA ALA A 59 -2.36 -4.82 9.57
C ALA A 59 -1.00 -5.46 9.31
N ALA A 60 -0.45 -6.08 10.33
CA ALA A 60 0.77 -6.87 10.28
C ALA A 60 0.44 -8.36 10.12
N ASP A 61 1.04 -9.03 9.16
CA ASP A 61 0.95 -10.48 9.00
C ASP A 61 2.20 -11.05 8.30
N THR A 62 2.48 -12.33 8.55
CA THR A 62 3.47 -13.12 7.80
C THR A 62 3.13 -13.28 6.32
N SER A 63 1.85 -13.20 5.95
CA SER A 63 1.40 -13.19 4.56
C SER A 63 0.16 -12.32 4.39
N ILE A 64 0.16 -11.48 3.36
CA ILE A 64 -0.98 -10.65 2.98
C ILE A 64 -1.28 -10.95 1.51
N SER A 65 -2.37 -11.69 1.27
CA SER A 65 -2.83 -12.03 -0.08
C SER A 65 -3.55 -10.85 -0.73
N GLY A 66 -3.59 -10.83 -2.06
CA GLY A 66 -4.39 -9.85 -2.80
C GLY A 66 -5.87 -9.90 -2.43
N GLU A 67 -6.43 -11.10 -2.22
CA GLU A 67 -7.82 -11.28 -1.76
C GLU A 67 -8.07 -10.60 -0.41
N ARG A 68 -7.13 -10.74 0.54
CA ARG A 68 -7.24 -10.04 1.82
C ARG A 68 -7.23 -8.54 1.61
N VAL A 69 -6.32 -8.01 0.79
CA VAL A 69 -6.26 -6.58 0.48
C VAL A 69 -7.59 -6.07 -0.11
N THR A 70 -8.16 -6.79 -1.09
CA THR A 70 -9.46 -6.42 -1.67
C THR A 70 -10.57 -6.40 -0.63
N ARG A 71 -10.59 -7.40 0.27
CA ARG A 71 -11.60 -7.46 1.34
C ARG A 71 -11.50 -6.28 2.30
N GLU A 72 -10.28 -5.91 2.71
CA GLU A 72 -10.08 -4.78 3.62
C GLU A 72 -10.42 -3.45 2.91
N LEU A 73 -10.02 -3.27 1.65
CA LEU A 73 -10.40 -2.11 0.84
C LEU A 73 -11.92 -1.97 0.70
N ASP A 74 -12.64 -3.06 0.45
CA ASP A 74 -14.10 -3.07 0.38
C ASP A 74 -14.75 -2.70 1.73
N ALA A 75 -14.17 -3.15 2.84
CA ALA A 75 -14.63 -2.80 4.18
C ALA A 75 -14.44 -1.29 4.46
N LEU A 76 -13.27 -0.74 4.11
CA LEU A 76 -13.01 0.69 4.25
C LEU A 76 -13.91 1.53 3.35
N ALA A 77 -14.15 1.09 2.11
CA ALA A 77 -15.06 1.79 1.19
C ALA A 77 -16.51 1.84 1.72
N ARG A 78 -16.94 0.89 2.55
CA ARG A 78 -18.25 0.92 3.22
C ARG A 78 -18.30 1.93 4.37
N ILE A 79 -17.18 2.14 5.07
CA ILE A 79 -17.10 3.04 6.24
C ILE A 79 -16.86 4.49 5.79
N TYR A 80 -15.87 4.70 4.92
CA TYR A 80 -15.40 6.01 4.51
C TYR A 80 -16.00 6.47 3.18
N GLY A 81 -16.58 5.56 2.41
CA GLY A 81 -16.99 5.80 1.03
C GLY A 81 -15.88 5.44 0.04
N LYS A 82 -16.26 5.24 -1.23
CA LYS A 82 -15.31 4.86 -2.29
C LYS A 82 -14.31 6.00 -2.57
N PRO A 83 -13.00 5.72 -2.59
CA PRO A 83 -12.02 6.74 -2.94
C PRO A 83 -12.08 7.09 -4.43
N GLY A 84 -11.64 8.30 -4.77
CA GLY A 84 -11.48 8.74 -6.16
C GLY A 84 -10.44 7.90 -6.92
N CYS A 85 -9.32 7.57 -6.26
CA CYS A 85 -8.34 6.59 -6.72
C CYS A 85 -7.54 6.00 -5.56
N ILE A 86 -6.89 4.86 -5.81
CA ILE A 86 -5.93 4.24 -4.90
C ILE A 86 -4.58 4.23 -5.61
N VAL A 87 -3.52 4.65 -4.93
CA VAL A 87 -2.15 4.61 -5.44
C VAL A 87 -1.35 3.63 -4.61
N SER A 88 -0.69 2.69 -5.28
CA SER A 88 0.32 1.80 -4.71
C SER A 88 1.67 2.14 -5.33
N ASP A 89 2.72 2.22 -4.50
CA ASP A 89 4.09 2.46 -4.95
C ASP A 89 4.79 1.18 -5.42
N ASN A 90 4.18 0.02 -5.15
CA ASN A 90 4.66 -1.28 -5.54
C ASN A 90 3.98 -1.73 -6.83
N VAL A 91 4.78 -1.92 -7.89
CA VAL A 91 4.33 -2.66 -9.08
C VAL A 91 4.17 -4.11 -8.65
N LEU A 92 2.95 -4.52 -8.35
CA LEU A 92 2.60 -5.93 -8.27
C LEU A 92 2.84 -6.49 -9.67
N CYS A 93 3.99 -7.10 -9.91
CA CYS A 93 4.18 -7.89 -11.12
C CYS A 93 3.12 -8.99 -11.10
N ALA A 94 2.05 -8.81 -11.86
CA ALA A 94 1.23 -9.92 -12.30
C ALA A 94 2.15 -10.89 -13.05
N GLU A 95 2.14 -12.14 -12.64
CA GLU A 95 2.69 -13.23 -13.47
C GLU A 95 1.87 -13.39 -14.74
#